data_AF-A0A8J8B1M3-F1
#
_entry.id   AF-A0A8J8B1M3-F1
#
_cell.length_a   1.000
_cell.length_b   1.000
_cell.length_c   1.000
_cell.angle_alpha   90.00
_cell.angle_beta   90.00
_cell.angle_gamma   90.00
#
_symmetry.space_group_name_H-M   'P 1'
#
loop_
_entity.id
_entity.type
_entity.pdbx_description
1 polymer ?
#
loop_
_entity_poly.entity_id
_entity_poly.type
_entity_poly.pdbx_seq_one_letter_code
_entity_poly.pdbx_strand_id
1 'polypeptide(L)'
;MSMFNQEDCDQTGYDFSLKGKVVVLSKSVLPHDHPGQLFFCTGGNGANPNPMGRSVFLVSLSTGEPCRFYRSDVLGTLKPELLPEDEKLQLSQIRPIGALPLESHEPQYSGYSFLQDGRYAAGVWLCSPQEVLDYVEMQKPYQHRILICDRDDFAVMEVVNGQMVFPTPEQMEEFHQGQKGGGMEMQ
;
A
#
# COMPACT_ATOMS: atom_id res chain seq x y z
N MET A 1 -15.15 5.06 -18.39
CA MET A 1 -14.94 4.45 -17.08
C MET A 1 -15.12 2.95 -17.25
N SER A 2 -14.06 2.17 -17.06
CA SER A 2 -14.10 0.72 -17.26
C SER A 2 -14.95 0.05 -16.18
N MET A 3 -15.80 -0.89 -16.57
CA MET A 3 -16.60 -1.68 -15.63
C MET A 3 -15.79 -2.92 -15.25
N PHE A 4 -15.53 -3.10 -13.96
CA PHE A 4 -14.82 -4.28 -13.45
C PHE A 4 -15.80 -5.35 -12.99
N ASN A 5 -15.44 -6.60 -13.22
CA ASN A 5 -16.19 -7.78 -12.83
C ASN A 5 -15.28 -8.84 -12.16
N GLN A 6 -15.81 -10.03 -11.88
CA GLN A 6 -15.06 -11.08 -11.19
C GLN A 6 -13.88 -11.63 -12.01
N GLU A 7 -13.93 -11.58 -13.34
CA GLU A 7 -12.84 -12.04 -14.22
C GLU A 7 -11.59 -11.13 -14.15
N ASP A 8 -11.78 -9.89 -13.70
CA ASP A 8 -10.71 -8.92 -13.46
C ASP A 8 -10.03 -9.12 -12.09
N CYS A 9 -10.54 -10.05 -11.27
CA CYS A 9 -10.02 -10.32 -9.94
C CYS A 9 -9.00 -11.47 -9.95
N ASP A 10 -7.97 -11.35 -9.11
CA ASP A 10 -7.00 -12.41 -8.82
C ASP A 10 -7.57 -13.44 -7.83
N GLN A 11 -8.32 -12.96 -6.83
CA GLN A 11 -8.94 -13.79 -5.79
C GLN A 11 -10.40 -13.41 -5.62
N THR A 12 -11.27 -14.41 -5.51
CA THR A 12 -12.72 -14.28 -5.30
C THR A 12 -13.19 -15.27 -4.24
N GLY A 13 -14.33 -15.02 -3.59
CA GLY A 13 -14.80 -15.83 -2.47
C GLY A 13 -14.35 -15.29 -1.10
N TYR A 14 -14.30 -16.18 -0.09
CA TYR A 14 -14.20 -15.83 1.34
C TYR A 14 -12.97 -16.41 2.05
N ASP A 15 -12.20 -17.28 1.41
CA ASP A 15 -11.09 -18.05 1.98
C ASP A 15 -9.77 -17.28 2.08
N PHE A 16 -9.75 -16.00 1.70
CA PHE A 16 -8.57 -15.14 1.72
C PHE A 16 -8.84 -13.78 2.36
N SER A 17 -7.75 -13.13 2.78
CA SER A 17 -7.78 -11.79 3.37
C SER A 17 -7.87 -10.72 2.28
N LEU A 18 -8.72 -9.73 2.51
CA LEU A 18 -8.81 -8.51 1.71
C LEU A 18 -7.85 -7.41 2.18
N LYS A 19 -7.37 -7.46 3.43
CA LYS A 19 -6.57 -6.39 4.03
C LYS A 19 -5.32 -6.10 3.20
N GLY A 20 -5.04 -4.83 2.97
CA GLY A 20 -3.87 -4.39 2.23
C GLY A 20 -3.98 -4.57 0.71
N LYS A 21 -5.18 -4.87 0.19
CA LYS A 21 -5.39 -5.12 -1.24
C LYS A 21 -6.40 -4.16 -1.84
N VAL A 22 -6.27 -3.93 -3.14
CA VAL A 22 -7.29 -3.27 -3.94
C VAL A 22 -8.42 -4.26 -4.24
N VAL A 23 -9.64 -3.87 -3.92
CA VAL A 23 -10.85 -4.66 -4.07
C VAL A 23 -11.81 -4.01 -5.05
N VAL A 24 -12.61 -4.84 -5.70
CA VAL A 24 -13.66 -4.41 -6.63
C VAL A 24 -15.01 -4.54 -5.92
N LEU A 25 -15.76 -3.44 -5.84
CA LEU A 25 -17.16 -3.47 -5.39
C LEU A 25 -18.13 -3.68 -6.56
N SER A 26 -19.22 -4.41 -6.31
CA SER A 26 -20.32 -4.51 -7.27
C SER A 26 -20.89 -3.11 -7.55
N LYS A 27 -21.06 -2.75 -8.84
CA LYS A 27 -21.66 -1.45 -9.19
C LYS A 27 -23.08 -1.27 -8.61
N SER A 28 -23.80 -2.37 -8.37
CA SER A 28 -25.16 -2.33 -7.79
C SER A 28 -25.23 -1.84 -6.35
N VAL A 29 -24.12 -1.89 -5.59
CA VAL A 29 -24.08 -1.44 -4.20
C VAL A 29 -23.62 0.01 -4.06
N LEU A 30 -23.14 0.60 -5.15
CA LEU A 30 -22.62 1.96 -5.18
C LEU A 30 -23.72 2.95 -5.56
N PRO A 31 -23.65 4.21 -5.08
CA PRO A 31 -24.45 5.29 -5.64
C PRO A 31 -24.31 5.38 -7.16
N HIS A 32 -25.38 5.75 -7.84
CA HIS A 32 -25.43 5.83 -9.30
C HIS A 32 -24.30 6.73 -9.86
N ASP A 33 -24.07 7.86 -9.19
CA ASP A 33 -23.07 8.88 -9.49
C ASP A 33 -21.67 8.59 -8.90
N HIS A 34 -21.48 7.47 -8.20
CA HIS A 34 -20.15 7.15 -7.63
C HIS A 34 -19.12 6.92 -8.74
N PRO A 35 -17.94 7.59 -8.67
CA PRO A 35 -17.00 7.70 -9.79
C PRO A 35 -16.04 6.52 -9.94
N GLY A 36 -16.09 5.50 -9.08
CA GLY A 36 -15.15 4.37 -9.06
C GLY A 36 -15.76 3.06 -8.53
N GLN A 37 -15.27 1.89 -8.98
CA GLN A 37 -15.54 0.58 -8.35
C GLN A 37 -14.35 0.06 -7.52
N LEU A 38 -13.22 0.77 -7.56
CA LEU A 38 -11.96 0.32 -6.97
C LEU A 38 -11.73 0.97 -5.61
N PHE A 39 -11.43 0.14 -4.63
CA PHE A 39 -11.26 0.56 -3.25
C PHE A 39 -10.06 -0.14 -2.64
N PHE A 40 -9.34 0.51 -1.72
CA PHE A 40 -8.30 -0.13 -0.92
C PHE A 40 -8.87 -0.62 0.40
N CYS A 41 -8.66 -1.89 0.76
CA CYS A 41 -9.18 -2.45 2.00
C CYS A 41 -8.20 -2.27 3.16
N THR A 42 -8.62 -1.47 4.15
CA THR A 42 -7.82 -1.16 5.34
C THR A 42 -8.10 -2.11 6.50
N GLY A 43 -9.24 -2.81 6.52
CA GLY A 43 -9.55 -3.74 7.59
C GLY A 43 -11.03 -4.12 7.74
N GLY A 44 -11.42 -4.40 8.98
CA GLY A 44 -12.74 -4.89 9.35
C GLY A 44 -12.81 -6.41 9.52
N ASN A 45 -13.73 -6.88 10.36
CA ASN A 45 -13.85 -8.32 10.67
C ASN A 45 -14.22 -9.17 9.45
N GLY A 46 -14.91 -8.57 8.47
CA GLY A 46 -15.24 -9.19 7.18
C GLY A 46 -14.08 -9.27 6.20
N ALA A 47 -12.96 -8.59 6.47
CA ALA A 47 -11.79 -8.61 5.59
C ALA A 47 -10.86 -9.80 5.86
N ASN A 48 -11.08 -10.57 6.93
CA ASN A 48 -10.30 -11.76 7.25
C ASN A 48 -10.72 -12.95 6.36
N PRO A 49 -9.85 -13.97 6.19
CA PRO A 49 -10.25 -15.26 5.65
C PRO A 49 -11.34 -15.90 6.52
N ASN A 50 -12.30 -16.59 5.89
CA ASN A 50 -13.44 -17.26 6.52
C ASN A 50 -14.07 -16.42 7.65
N PRO A 51 -14.51 -15.18 7.33
CA PRO A 51 -14.76 -14.19 8.35
C PRO A 51 -16.02 -14.51 9.16
N MET A 52 -15.92 -14.40 10.48
CA MET A 52 -17.09 -14.47 11.37
C MET A 52 -17.93 -13.18 11.35
N GLY A 53 -17.32 -12.05 10.96
CA GLY A 53 -17.99 -10.76 10.80
C GLY A 53 -18.23 -10.42 9.32
N ARG A 54 -19.09 -9.44 9.05
CA ARG A 54 -19.44 -9.06 7.67
C ARG A 54 -18.82 -7.76 7.16
N SER A 55 -18.41 -6.86 8.05
CA SER A 55 -18.02 -5.51 7.63
C SER A 55 -16.56 -5.42 7.18
N VAL A 56 -16.35 -4.71 6.08
CA VAL A 56 -15.04 -4.31 5.55
C VAL A 56 -14.93 -2.79 5.62
N PHE A 57 -13.75 -2.30 5.96
CA PHE A 57 -13.40 -0.88 5.93
C PHE A 57 -12.51 -0.63 4.74
N LEU A 58 -12.90 0.35 3.94
CA LEU A 58 -12.35 0.62 2.63
C LEU A 58 -12.03 2.11 2.48
N VAL A 59 -11.17 2.44 1.52
CA VAL A 59 -10.92 3.80 1.03
C VAL A 59 -11.21 3.81 -0.46
N SER A 60 -12.05 4.73 -0.92
CA SER A 60 -12.33 4.91 -2.34
C SER A 60 -11.09 5.39 -3.09
N LEU A 61 -10.68 4.69 -4.15
CA LEU A 61 -9.52 5.12 -4.94
C LEU A 61 -9.86 6.22 -5.95
N SER A 62 -11.13 6.56 -6.12
CA SER A 62 -11.58 7.67 -6.96
C SER A 62 -11.87 8.96 -6.19
N THR A 63 -12.08 8.88 -4.87
CA THR A 63 -12.40 10.06 -4.03
C THR A 63 -11.49 10.22 -2.82
N GLY A 64 -10.72 9.20 -2.43
CA GLY A 64 -9.93 9.19 -1.20
C GLY A 64 -10.76 9.01 0.08
N GLU A 65 -12.09 8.88 -0.03
CA GLU A 65 -12.96 8.86 1.14
C GLU A 65 -13.02 7.48 1.82
N PRO A 66 -13.00 7.42 3.17
CA PRO A 66 -13.20 6.19 3.90
C PRO A 66 -14.67 5.76 3.84
N CYS A 67 -14.92 4.48 3.69
CA CYS A 67 -16.26 3.91 3.61
C CYS A 67 -16.33 2.52 4.24
N ARG A 68 -17.55 2.07 4.51
CA ARG A 68 -17.84 0.76 5.10
C ARG A 68 -18.83 0.02 4.23
N PHE A 69 -18.46 -1.20 3.85
CA PHE A 69 -19.31 -2.11 3.08
C PHE A 69 -19.36 -3.49 3.76
N TYR A 70 -20.10 -4.43 3.16
CA TYR A 70 -20.06 -5.83 3.53
C TYR A 70 -19.14 -6.65 2.63
N ARG A 71 -18.58 -7.73 3.16
CA ARG A 71 -17.76 -8.68 2.41
C ARG A 71 -18.50 -9.25 1.19
N SER A 72 -19.82 -9.39 1.29
CA SER A 72 -20.70 -9.82 0.20
C SER A 72 -20.80 -8.83 -0.96
N ASP A 73 -20.45 -7.56 -0.72
CA ASP A 73 -20.50 -6.50 -1.73
C ASP A 73 -19.21 -6.47 -2.59
N VAL A 74 -18.16 -7.15 -2.10
CA VAL A 74 -16.85 -7.25 -2.75
C VAL A 74 -16.86 -8.42 -3.74
N LEU A 75 -16.58 -8.14 -5.01
CA LEU A 75 -16.46 -9.16 -6.05
C LEU A 75 -15.16 -9.99 -5.88
N GLY A 76 -14.07 -9.32 -5.52
CA GLY A 76 -12.74 -9.93 -5.35
C GLY A 76 -11.65 -8.89 -5.18
N THR A 77 -10.39 -9.34 -5.17
CA THR A 77 -9.22 -8.45 -5.23
C THR A 77 -8.80 -8.26 -6.67
N LEU A 78 -8.66 -7.01 -7.11
CA LEU A 78 -8.29 -6.67 -8.48
C LEU A 78 -6.91 -7.24 -8.84
N LYS A 79 -6.74 -7.73 -10.06
CA LYS A 79 -5.42 -8.00 -10.65
C LYS A 79 -4.58 -6.71 -10.66
N PRO A 80 -3.38 -6.67 -10.05
CA PRO A 80 -2.63 -5.43 -9.89
C PRO A 80 -2.33 -4.67 -11.21
N GLU A 81 -2.13 -5.40 -12.30
CA GLU A 81 -1.88 -4.85 -13.64
C GLU A 81 -3.08 -4.12 -14.25
N LEU A 82 -4.29 -4.33 -13.72
CA LEU A 82 -5.52 -3.69 -14.18
C LEU A 82 -5.84 -2.40 -13.41
N LEU A 83 -5.07 -2.05 -12.37
CA LEU A 83 -5.28 -0.82 -11.63
C LEU A 83 -4.93 0.38 -12.52
N PRO A 84 -5.87 1.31 -12.80
CA PRO A 84 -5.55 2.48 -13.61
C PRO A 84 -4.66 3.47 -12.87
N GLU A 85 -4.03 4.36 -13.63
CA GLU A 85 -2.98 5.25 -13.13
C GLU A 85 -3.49 6.27 -12.10
N ASP A 86 -4.69 6.81 -12.27
CA ASP A 86 -5.27 7.77 -11.33
C ASP A 86 -5.52 7.10 -9.97
N GLU A 87 -6.03 5.87 -9.95
CA GLU A 87 -6.20 5.09 -8.73
C GLU A 87 -4.86 4.65 -8.12
N LYS A 88 -3.81 4.42 -8.90
CA LYS A 88 -2.44 4.23 -8.39
C LYS A 88 -1.94 5.47 -7.66
N LEU A 89 -2.18 6.66 -8.20
CA LEU A 89 -1.82 7.94 -7.56
C LEU A 89 -2.65 8.21 -6.29
N GLN A 90 -3.92 7.79 -6.25
CA GLN A 90 -4.70 7.87 -5.02
C GLN A 90 -4.21 6.86 -3.97
N LEU A 91 -3.90 5.63 -4.39
CA LEU A 91 -3.36 4.57 -3.52
C LEU A 91 -2.03 4.96 -2.90
N SER A 92 -1.14 5.65 -3.62
CA SER A 92 0.17 6.07 -3.11
C SER A 92 0.10 7.03 -1.93
N GLN A 93 -1.04 7.69 -1.72
CA GLN A 93 -1.23 8.65 -0.64
C GLN A 93 -1.78 7.99 0.64
N ILE A 94 -2.08 6.68 0.60
CA ILE A 94 -2.61 5.94 1.75
C ILE A 94 -1.42 5.47 2.62
N ARG A 95 -1.49 5.76 3.93
CA ARG A 95 -0.53 5.25 4.91
C ARG A 95 -0.80 3.77 5.24
N PRO A 96 0.22 2.99 5.65
CA PRO A 96 0.05 1.58 6.01
C PRO A 96 -1.01 1.33 7.08
N ILE A 97 -1.57 0.13 7.06
CA ILE A 97 -2.53 -0.31 8.09
C ILE A 97 -1.82 -0.37 9.44
N GLY A 98 -2.35 0.36 10.42
CA GLY A 98 -1.76 0.42 11.77
C GLY A 98 -0.67 1.48 11.93
N ALA A 99 -0.44 2.34 10.93
CA ALA A 99 0.48 3.45 11.02
C ALA A 99 0.14 4.39 12.20
N LEU A 100 1.18 4.91 12.85
CA LEU A 100 1.05 5.70 14.08
C LEU A 100 0.39 7.06 13.80
N PRO A 101 -0.39 7.63 14.74
CA PRO A 101 -0.98 8.95 14.58
C PRO A 101 0.11 10.03 14.44
N LEU A 102 0.02 10.85 13.40
CA LEU A 102 1.01 11.90 13.11
C LEU A 102 0.99 13.02 14.15
N GLU A 103 -0.11 13.17 14.88
CA GLU A 103 -0.28 14.20 15.92
C GLU A 103 0.60 13.93 17.14
N SER A 104 1.02 12.69 17.35
CA SER A 104 1.81 12.26 18.52
C SER A 104 3.10 11.53 18.17
N HIS A 105 3.40 11.33 16.88
CA HIS A 105 4.59 10.62 16.41
C HIS A 105 5.25 11.39 15.27
N GLU A 106 6.48 11.82 15.49
CA GLU A 106 7.26 12.55 14.50
C GLU A 106 7.64 11.63 13.33
N PRO A 107 7.31 11.98 12.07
CA PRO A 107 7.75 11.25 10.90
C PRO A 107 9.28 11.15 10.84
N GLN A 108 9.77 9.96 10.55
CA GLN A 108 11.21 9.72 10.35
C GLN A 108 11.55 9.51 8.87
N TYR A 109 10.54 9.19 8.06
CA TYR A 109 10.70 8.90 6.65
C TYR A 109 9.57 9.51 5.83
N SER A 110 9.84 9.71 4.55
CA SER A 110 8.85 10.02 3.52
C SER A 110 8.84 8.90 2.47
N GLY A 111 7.64 8.46 2.09
CA GLY A 111 7.43 7.44 1.07
C GLY A 111 6.78 8.02 -0.18
N TYR A 112 7.37 7.75 -1.35
CA TYR A 112 6.88 8.20 -2.65
C TYR A 112 6.67 7.00 -3.56
N SER A 113 5.61 7.04 -4.38
CA SER A 113 5.39 6.04 -5.42
C SER A 113 5.20 6.72 -6.77
N PHE A 114 5.83 6.16 -7.80
CA PHE A 114 5.88 6.73 -9.13
C PHE A 114 5.24 5.77 -10.14
N LEU A 115 4.52 6.36 -11.08
CA LEU A 115 4.08 5.70 -12.30
C LEU A 115 5.27 5.50 -13.25
N GLN A 116 5.04 4.73 -14.32
CA GLN A 116 6.07 4.42 -15.31
C GLN A 116 6.56 5.66 -16.07
N ASP A 117 5.70 6.67 -16.25
CA ASP A 117 6.05 7.95 -16.87
C ASP A 117 6.69 8.97 -15.90
N GLY A 118 6.93 8.55 -14.65
CA GLY A 118 7.53 9.37 -13.61
C GLY A 118 6.55 10.30 -12.87
N ARG A 119 5.27 10.33 -13.23
CA ARG A 119 4.26 11.04 -12.41
C ARG A 119 4.16 10.39 -11.03
N TYR A 120 3.91 11.22 -10.03
CA TYR A 120 3.69 10.80 -8.64
C TYR A 120 2.77 11.81 -7.93
N ALA A 121 2.12 11.37 -6.86
CA ALA A 121 1.34 12.22 -5.97
C ALA A 121 2.18 12.67 -4.77
N ALA A 122 1.58 13.40 -3.83
CA ALA A 122 2.27 13.75 -2.58
C ALA A 122 2.74 12.48 -1.84
N GLY A 123 3.95 12.56 -1.27
CA GLY A 123 4.50 11.48 -0.45
C GLY A 123 3.76 11.34 0.88
N VAL A 124 3.89 10.16 1.50
CA VAL A 124 3.33 9.87 2.82
C VAL A 124 4.38 9.95 3.91
N TRP A 125 3.97 10.43 5.07
CA TRP A 125 4.80 10.43 6.27
C TRP A 125 4.76 9.07 6.97
N LEU A 126 5.94 8.55 7.33
CA LEU A 126 6.12 7.26 7.96
C LEU A 126 6.94 7.43 9.25
N CYS A 127 6.42 6.93 10.37
CA CYS A 127 6.98 7.19 11.70
C CYS A 127 8.01 6.16 12.15
N SER A 128 8.16 5.03 11.44
CA SER A 128 9.06 3.95 11.85
C SER A 128 9.57 3.12 10.67
N PRO A 129 10.67 2.36 10.85
CA PRO A 129 11.12 1.40 9.85
C PRO A 129 10.06 0.33 9.51
N GLN A 130 9.20 -0.05 10.47
CA GLN A 130 8.12 -0.98 10.19
C GLN A 130 7.08 -0.37 9.24
N GLU A 131 6.71 0.89 9.44
CA GLU A 131 5.82 1.61 8.51
C GLU A 131 6.45 1.73 7.11
N VAL A 132 7.77 1.87 7.01
CA VAL A 132 8.48 1.82 5.71
C VAL A 132 8.28 0.49 5.01
N LEU A 133 8.54 -0.63 5.69
CA LEU A 133 8.36 -1.96 5.12
C LEU A 133 6.91 -2.23 4.73
N ASP A 134 5.96 -1.87 5.59
CA ASP A 134 4.54 -2.07 5.33
C ASP A 134 4.06 -1.20 4.16
N TYR A 135 4.56 0.04 4.03
CA TYR A 135 4.25 0.91 2.89
C TYR A 135 4.79 0.32 1.58
N VAL A 136 6.04 -0.13 1.57
CA VAL A 136 6.65 -0.75 0.40
C VAL A 136 5.84 -1.97 -0.03
N GLU A 137 5.57 -2.91 0.87
CA GLU A 137 4.82 -4.14 0.52
C GLU A 137 3.39 -3.84 0.07
N MET A 138 2.74 -2.82 0.63
CA MET A 138 1.43 -2.34 0.19
C MET A 138 1.44 -1.79 -1.24
N GLN A 139 2.48 -1.03 -1.62
CA GLN A 139 2.55 -0.34 -2.91
C GLN A 139 3.15 -1.20 -4.03
N LYS A 140 4.08 -2.11 -3.68
CA LYS A 140 4.90 -2.91 -4.59
C LYS A 140 4.14 -3.66 -5.69
N PRO A 141 2.94 -4.22 -5.46
CA PRO A 141 2.20 -4.89 -6.53
C PRO A 141 1.69 -3.94 -7.62
N TYR A 142 1.52 -2.66 -7.30
CA TYR A 142 0.76 -1.71 -8.12
C TYR A 142 1.65 -0.66 -8.79
N GLN A 143 2.71 -0.25 -8.11
CA GLN A 143 3.54 0.90 -8.50
C GLN A 143 4.76 0.48 -9.32
N HIS A 144 5.17 1.34 -10.25
CA HIS A 144 6.38 1.10 -11.04
C HIS A 144 7.64 1.27 -10.18
N ARG A 145 7.67 2.31 -9.35
CA ARG A 145 8.79 2.64 -8.48
C ARG A 145 8.32 3.16 -7.13
N ILE A 146 9.01 2.81 -6.08
CA ILE A 146 8.80 3.30 -4.70
C ILE A 146 10.13 3.81 -4.19
N LEU A 147 10.14 5.03 -3.64
CA LEU A 147 11.32 5.65 -3.04
C LEU A 147 11.00 6.03 -1.60
N ILE A 148 11.90 5.69 -0.68
CA ILE A 148 11.83 6.07 0.71
C ILE A 148 13.02 6.97 1.00
N CYS A 149 12.76 8.13 1.59
CA CYS A 149 13.78 9.04 2.10
C CYS A 149 13.70 9.15 3.61
N ASP A 150 14.83 9.44 4.27
CA ASP A 150 14.85 9.87 5.67
C ASP A 150 14.41 11.34 5.81
N ARG A 151 14.60 11.92 7.00
CA ARG A 151 14.21 13.32 7.28
C ARG A 151 15.11 14.38 6.64
N ASP A 152 16.30 13.99 6.20
CA ASP A 152 17.26 14.88 5.56
C ASP A 152 17.18 14.75 4.02
N ASP A 153 16.09 14.15 3.52
CA ASP A 153 15.79 13.89 2.11
C ASP A 153 16.78 12.95 1.41
N PHE A 154 17.56 12.17 2.17
CA PHE A 154 18.41 11.14 1.58
C PHE A 154 17.62 9.86 1.33
N ALA A 155 17.81 9.26 0.14
CA ALA A 155 17.23 7.97 -0.17
C ALA A 155 17.78 6.89 0.77
N VAL A 156 16.88 6.14 1.40
CA VAL A 156 17.20 5.01 2.28
C VAL A 156 16.70 3.67 1.74
N MET A 157 15.71 3.68 0.84
CA MET A 157 15.24 2.48 0.15
C MET A 157 14.64 2.85 -1.21
N GLU A 158 14.89 2.03 -2.22
CA GLU A 158 14.29 2.17 -3.54
C GLU A 158 13.90 0.80 -4.09
N VAL A 159 12.67 0.71 -4.60
CA VAL A 159 12.12 -0.48 -5.24
C VAL A 159 11.65 -0.11 -6.63
N VAL A 160 12.07 -0.85 -7.66
CA VAL A 160 11.67 -0.66 -9.05
C VAL A 160 11.19 -2.00 -9.62
N ASN A 161 10.00 -2.01 -10.23
CA ASN A 161 9.36 -3.23 -10.75
C ASN A 161 9.34 -4.39 -9.73
N GLY A 162 9.06 -4.06 -8.47
CA GLY A 162 9.02 -5.04 -7.38
C GLY A 162 10.38 -5.50 -6.85
N GLN A 163 11.49 -5.01 -7.39
CA GLN A 163 12.85 -5.38 -6.97
C GLN A 163 13.49 -4.24 -6.17
N MET A 164 14.07 -4.55 -5.02
CA MET A 164 14.84 -3.59 -4.23
C MET A 164 16.16 -3.29 -4.97
N VAL A 165 16.34 -2.03 -5.38
CA VAL A 165 17.53 -1.56 -6.11
C VAL A 165 18.44 -0.70 -5.23
N PHE A 166 17.90 -0.14 -4.13
CA PHE A 166 18.66 0.56 -3.11
C PHE A 166 18.17 0.17 -1.70
N PRO A 167 19.06 -0.04 -0.72
CA PRO A 167 20.52 -0.12 -0.88
C PRO A 167 20.92 -1.31 -1.77
N THR A 168 22.04 -1.19 -2.50
CA THR A 168 22.58 -2.31 -3.27
C THR A 168 23.09 -3.41 -2.32
N PRO A 169 23.25 -4.67 -2.79
CA PRO A 169 23.85 -5.72 -1.99
C PRO A 169 25.23 -5.32 -1.41
N GLU A 170 26.05 -4.63 -2.20
CA GLU A 170 27.36 -4.12 -1.78
C GLU A 170 27.24 -3.11 -0.63
N GLN A 171 26.32 -2.15 -0.74
CA GLN A 171 26.07 -1.16 0.32
C GLN A 171 25.53 -1.80 1.60
N MET A 172 24.70 -2.85 1.49
CA MET A 172 24.25 -3.62 2.64
C MET A 172 25.41 -4.38 3.31
N GLU A 173 26.32 -4.95 2.52
CA GLU A 173 27.51 -5.62 3.05
C GLU A 173 28.45 -4.65 3.77
N GLU A 174 28.72 -3.48 3.18
CA GLU A 174 29.53 -2.42 3.82
C GLU A 174 28.92 -1.97 5.15
N PHE A 175 27.59 -1.79 5.20
CA PHE A 175 26.88 -1.43 6.43
C PHE A 175 27.02 -2.51 7.51
N HIS A 176 26.86 -3.79 7.15
CA HIS A 176 27.02 -4.92 8.06
C HIS A 176 28.47 -5.10 8.55
N GLN A 177 29.46 -4.85 7.70
CA GLN A 177 30.88 -4.92 8.08
C GLN A 177 31.26 -3.76 9.02
N GLY A 178 30.76 -2.56 8.77
CA GLY A 178 30.94 -1.39 9.64
C GLY A 178 30.39 -1.60 11.06
N GLN A 179 29.26 -2.30 11.20
CA GLN A 179 28.72 -2.64 12.52
C GLN A 179 29.52 -3.72 13.27
N LYS A 180 30.16 -4.67 12.57
CA LYS A 180 31.01 -5.70 13.20
C LYS A 180 32.38 -5.17 13.63
N GLY A 181 32.90 -4.12 12.99
CA GLY A 181 34.18 -3.50 13.34
C GLY A 181 34.12 -2.53 14.53
N GLY A 182 32.92 -2.14 14.99
CA GLY A 182 32.72 -1.15 16.05
C GLY A 182 32.56 -1.72 17.47
N GLY A 183 32.72 -3.03 17.67
CA GLY A 183 32.72 -3.65 18.98
C GLY A 183 33.99 -3.29 19.76
N MET A 184 33.95 -2.18 20.52
CA MET A 184 35.00 -1.82 21.46
C MET A 184 35.22 -2.96 22.47
N GLU A 185 36.44 -3.51 22.48
CA GLU A 185 36.97 -4.25 23.62
C GLU A 185 36.91 -3.33 24.85
N MET A 186 36.13 -3.72 25.85
CA MET A 186 36.23 -3.10 27.18
C MET A 186 37.50 -3.62 27.84
N GLN A 187 38.56 -2.80 27.83
CA GLN A 187 39.66 -2.89 28.79
C GLN A 187 39.38 -1.99 29.98
#